data_AF-A0AAU2X7V0-F1
#
_entry.id   AF-A0AAU2X7V0-F1
#
_cell.length_a   1.000
_cell.length_b   1.000
_cell.length_c   1.000
_cell.angle_alpha   90.00
_cell.angle_beta   90.00
_cell.angle_gamma   90.00
#
_symmetry.space_group_name_H-M   'P 1'
#
loop_
_entity.id
_entity.type
_entity.pdbx_description
1 polymer ?
#
loop_
_entity_poly.entity_id
_entity_poly.type
_entity_poly.pdbx_seq_one_letter_code
_entity_poly.pdbx_strand_id
1 'polypeptide(L)'
;MSGGRVPGPSAGRPRSAPPPQSADHGHGSLHASQHEGVREGERDATPSGGIDTAAGRRGGGGSGHGGHGGHSHAHGPAIPASKKVRRLLALILVPFAAAVAFGMFVLWPDHDAKAHRADQGQVATAYGEVTSTAAVSCDPAVSGADGSGPPAGVAPPGAPPADNSVPPDGSAPAPADGSVPAPAPDADRGCTSVAVDVTKGPGRGTTVRQLISPGAGLAGLEVGDEVVLDYAADAPPEAQWTIVDFQRDKPMLWLAAIFAVAVVAIGRLRGLMALVGLAGSFAVLVWFVLPAILQGSSPLPVAVVGASAIMLVTLYLCHGFSARTSIAVLGTLASLALIGVLGELFIGLTRLTGMASEEASMVRALHAEVDVRGLLLAGVVIGSLGVLDDVTVTQTSAVWELKHANPALRARDLYRAGVRIGRDHIASTVNTLVLAYAGASLPLLLLFSGSDLGAQNVVTSEIVAEEVVRTLVGSIGLVASVPVTTALAAFVASREPAPAASAHHGHAAPKRRRHKQGAAG
;
A
#
# COMPACT_ATOMS: atom_id res chain seq x y z
N MET A 1 -73.47 -50.07 -27.56
CA MET A 1 -73.32 -50.79 -26.28
C MET A 1 -72.35 -50.01 -25.40
N SER A 2 -72.79 -49.66 -24.18
CA SER A 2 -72.07 -49.11 -23.00
C SER A 2 -71.01 -48.01 -23.20
N GLY A 3 -71.04 -46.84 -22.55
CA GLY A 3 -71.58 -46.49 -21.23
C GLY A 3 -70.41 -46.24 -20.25
N GLY A 4 -70.31 -45.04 -19.67
CA GLY A 4 -69.39 -44.76 -18.55
C GLY A 4 -69.11 -43.27 -18.31
N ARG A 5 -69.50 -42.75 -17.14
CA ARG A 5 -69.59 -41.35 -16.68
C ARG A 5 -68.48 -40.98 -15.68
N VAL A 6 -68.00 -39.70 -15.73
CA VAL A 6 -67.81 -38.71 -14.61
C VAL A 6 -66.73 -39.04 -13.52
N PRO A 7 -66.17 -38.10 -12.68
CA PRO A 7 -66.28 -36.62 -12.56
C PRO A 7 -64.95 -35.82 -12.54
N GLY A 8 -65.05 -34.49 -12.63
CA GLY A 8 -64.02 -33.54 -12.16
C GLY A 8 -64.29 -32.99 -10.74
N PRO A 9 -63.32 -32.28 -10.13
CA PRO A 9 -63.58 -31.29 -9.08
C PRO A 9 -62.85 -29.95 -9.37
N SER A 10 -63.56 -28.82 -9.38
CA SER A 10 -63.85 -27.89 -8.28
C SER A 10 -62.75 -26.84 -8.02
N ALA A 11 -63.12 -25.59 -8.30
CA ALA A 11 -62.35 -24.38 -8.07
C ALA A 11 -62.06 -24.13 -6.58
N GLY A 12 -60.80 -23.82 -6.26
CA GLY A 12 -60.35 -23.33 -4.96
C GLY A 12 -60.17 -21.81 -4.97
N ARG A 13 -60.83 -21.13 -4.03
CA ARG A 13 -60.77 -19.68 -3.74
C ARG A 13 -59.35 -19.20 -3.34
N PRO A 14 -59.00 -17.92 -3.59
CA PRO A 14 -57.77 -17.32 -3.09
C PRO A 14 -57.87 -17.03 -1.58
N ARG A 15 -56.80 -17.33 -0.82
CA ARG A 15 -56.67 -16.97 0.61
C ARG A 15 -56.14 -15.54 0.73
N SER A 16 -56.90 -14.75 1.48
CA SER A 16 -56.62 -13.38 1.94
C SER A 16 -55.43 -13.31 2.89
N ALA A 17 -54.57 -12.30 2.70
CA ALA A 17 -53.47 -11.93 3.59
C ALA A 17 -53.98 -11.34 4.94
N PRO A 18 -53.23 -11.46 6.05
CA PRO A 18 -53.59 -10.85 7.33
C PRO A 18 -53.17 -9.36 7.40
N PRO A 19 -53.83 -8.53 8.24
CA PRO A 19 -53.60 -7.08 8.32
C PRO A 19 -52.42 -6.71 9.23
N PRO A 20 -51.88 -5.47 9.12
CA PRO A 20 -50.85 -4.97 10.03
C PRO A 20 -51.49 -4.48 11.34
N GLN A 21 -50.84 -4.77 12.46
CA GLN A 21 -51.20 -4.22 13.77
C GLN A 21 -50.49 -2.87 13.98
N SER A 22 -51.29 -1.86 14.25
CA SER A 22 -50.90 -0.59 14.86
C SER A 22 -51.13 -0.65 16.38
N ALA A 23 -50.18 -0.19 17.18
CA ALA A 23 -50.47 0.42 18.48
C ALA A 23 -49.34 1.33 18.95
N ASP A 24 -49.78 2.41 19.57
CA ASP A 24 -49.16 3.70 19.78
C ASP A 24 -48.31 3.84 21.07
N HIS A 25 -47.50 4.92 21.05
CA HIS A 25 -47.07 5.80 22.15
C HIS A 25 -46.17 5.34 23.32
N GLY A 26 -45.06 6.09 23.48
CA GLY A 26 -44.31 6.24 24.72
C GLY A 26 -43.14 7.24 24.62
N HIS A 27 -43.37 8.48 25.04
CA HIS A 27 -42.39 9.56 25.24
C HIS A 27 -41.17 9.15 26.09
N GLY A 28 -39.98 9.72 25.83
CA GLY A 28 -38.90 9.75 26.82
C GLY A 28 -37.50 10.16 26.35
N SER A 29 -37.22 11.47 26.44
CA SER A 29 -35.97 12.09 26.93
C SER A 29 -34.60 11.63 26.39
N LEU A 30 -33.96 12.57 25.70
CA LEU A 30 -32.50 12.73 25.55
C LEU A 30 -31.77 12.63 26.91
N HIS A 31 -30.68 11.86 26.98
CA HIS A 31 -29.54 12.14 27.86
C HIS A 31 -28.27 11.44 27.37
N ALA A 32 -27.19 12.22 27.32
CA ALA A 32 -25.83 11.83 26.97
C ALA A 32 -25.13 11.07 28.10
N SER A 33 -24.20 10.17 27.76
CA SER A 33 -22.91 9.88 28.44
C SER A 33 -22.31 8.58 27.88
N GLN A 34 -21.14 8.64 27.25
CA GLN A 34 -19.78 8.35 27.77
C GLN A 34 -19.39 6.86 27.78
N HIS A 35 -18.29 6.59 27.09
CA HIS A 35 -17.20 5.65 27.40
C HIS A 35 -17.54 4.26 27.96
N GLU A 36 -17.28 3.23 27.16
CA GLU A 36 -16.87 1.92 27.66
C GLU A 36 -15.54 1.50 27.03
N GLY A 37 -14.51 1.47 27.88
CA GLY A 37 -13.26 0.75 27.64
C GLY A 37 -13.39 -0.66 28.21
N VAL A 38 -13.05 -1.66 27.40
CA VAL A 38 -13.09 -3.07 27.78
C VAL A 38 -11.84 -3.43 28.59
N ARG A 39 -12.04 -3.95 29.80
CA ARG A 39 -11.04 -4.62 30.65
C ARG A 39 -11.14 -6.14 30.47
N GLU A 40 -10.01 -6.78 30.24
CA GLU A 40 -9.71 -8.20 30.53
C GLU A 40 -8.26 -8.22 31.06
N GLY A 41 -7.82 -8.99 32.04
CA GLY A 41 -8.40 -10.03 32.88
C GLY A 41 -7.25 -10.51 33.78
N GLU A 42 -7.46 -10.49 35.09
CA GLU A 42 -6.48 -10.79 36.14
C GLU A 42 -6.44 -12.30 36.42
N ARG A 43 -5.23 -12.88 36.62
CA ARG A 43 -5.05 -14.20 37.26
C ARG A 43 -3.80 -14.26 38.13
N ASP A 44 -4.07 -14.29 39.43
CA ASP A 44 -3.48 -15.04 40.55
C ASP A 44 -1.97 -15.26 40.65
N ALA A 45 -1.38 -14.60 41.66
CA ALA A 45 -0.14 -14.97 42.31
C ALA A 45 -0.43 -15.46 43.75
N THR A 46 0.24 -16.54 44.16
CA THR A 46 0.29 -16.99 45.57
C THR A 46 1.66 -16.67 46.20
N PRO A 47 1.74 -16.52 47.54
CA PRO A 47 2.78 -15.74 48.21
C PRO A 47 3.79 -16.57 49.02
N SER A 48 4.99 -16.04 49.30
CA SER A 48 5.78 -16.45 50.47
C SER A 48 6.90 -15.45 50.85
N GLY A 49 6.96 -15.13 52.16
CA GLY A 49 8.11 -14.65 52.95
C GLY A 49 8.63 -13.24 52.63
N GLY A 50 8.56 -12.22 53.49
CA GLY A 50 8.74 -12.19 54.94
C GLY A 50 10.23 -11.98 55.28
N ILE A 51 10.60 -10.77 55.72
CA ILE A 51 11.55 -10.46 56.82
C ILE A 51 11.64 -8.94 56.99
N ASP A 52 11.38 -8.50 58.23
CA ASP A 52 11.57 -7.17 58.79
C ASP A 52 13.05 -6.72 58.80
N THR A 53 13.29 -5.40 58.81
CA THR A 53 14.07 -4.75 59.88
C THR A 53 14.09 -3.22 59.76
N ALA A 54 14.11 -2.59 60.93
CA ALA A 54 13.88 -1.18 61.20
C ALA A 54 15.16 -0.31 61.17
N ALA A 55 14.92 0.99 60.94
CA ALA A 55 15.49 2.19 61.57
C ALA A 55 17.00 2.27 61.95
N GLY A 56 17.63 3.39 61.54
CA GLY A 56 18.39 4.23 62.48
C GLY A 56 19.82 4.70 62.12
N ARG A 57 19.90 5.92 61.59
CA ARG A 57 20.81 7.04 61.98
C ARG A 57 22.35 7.02 61.72
N ARG A 58 22.78 8.20 61.20
CA ARG A 58 24.06 8.97 61.36
C ARG A 58 25.20 8.77 60.33
N GLY A 59 25.38 9.80 59.49
CA GLY A 59 26.49 10.78 59.61
C GLY A 59 27.80 10.53 58.83
N GLY A 60 28.28 11.59 58.16
CA GLY A 60 29.72 11.79 57.87
C GLY A 60 30.09 11.79 56.38
N GLY A 61 30.56 12.94 55.86
CA GLY A 61 30.94 13.12 54.47
C GLY A 61 32.30 12.54 54.08
N GLY A 62 32.57 12.57 52.77
CA GLY A 62 33.86 12.22 52.18
C GLY A 62 33.81 12.24 50.66
N SER A 63 34.43 13.25 50.07
CA SER A 63 34.67 13.41 48.63
C SER A 63 35.49 12.26 48.05
N GLY A 64 35.06 11.72 46.91
CA GLY A 64 35.84 10.78 46.12
C GLY A 64 35.43 10.83 44.66
N HIS A 65 36.24 11.51 43.83
CA HIS A 65 36.14 11.45 42.38
C HIS A 65 36.34 10.01 41.89
N GLY A 66 35.29 9.42 41.31
CA GLY A 66 35.36 8.18 40.55
C GLY A 66 34.83 8.42 39.14
N GLY A 67 35.75 8.56 38.17
CA GLY A 67 35.39 8.59 36.76
C GLY A 67 34.80 7.24 36.34
N HIS A 68 33.50 7.20 36.08
CA HIS A 68 32.88 6.05 35.42
C HIS A 68 33.28 6.06 33.95
N GLY A 69 34.32 5.28 33.62
CA GLY A 69 34.62 4.91 32.25
C GLY A 69 33.45 4.09 31.70
N GLY A 70 32.71 4.66 30.74
CA GLY A 70 31.72 3.91 29.97
C GLY A 70 32.42 2.82 29.17
N HIS A 71 32.22 1.56 29.56
CA HIS A 71 32.66 0.42 28.78
C HIS A 71 31.75 0.28 27.56
N SER A 72 32.16 0.86 26.43
CA SER A 72 31.55 0.59 25.13
C SER A 72 31.90 -0.85 24.73
N HIS A 73 30.94 -1.77 24.80
CA HIS A 73 31.05 -3.05 24.10
C HIS A 73 30.94 -2.80 22.60
N ALA A 74 32.07 -2.48 21.96
CA ALA A 74 32.16 -2.53 20.52
C ALA A 74 31.98 -4.00 20.10
N HIS A 75 30.84 -4.32 19.47
CA HIS A 75 30.68 -5.58 18.76
C HIS A 75 31.74 -5.61 17.65
N GLY A 76 32.74 -6.48 17.82
CA GLY A 76 33.69 -6.77 16.74
C GLY A 76 32.95 -7.24 15.49
N PRO A 77 33.52 -7.04 14.28
CA PRO A 77 32.90 -7.49 13.04
C PRO A 77 32.60 -8.99 13.13
N ALA A 78 31.41 -9.38 12.64
CA ALA A 78 30.96 -10.77 12.61
C ALA A 78 32.05 -11.68 12.04
N ILE A 79 32.31 -12.81 12.69
CA ILE A 79 33.33 -13.75 12.26
C ILE A 79 33.02 -14.17 10.82
N PRO A 80 33.96 -13.99 9.87
CA PRO A 80 33.68 -14.29 8.48
C PRO A 80 33.40 -15.78 8.31
N ALA A 81 32.31 -16.09 7.61
CA ALA A 81 31.92 -17.45 7.25
C ALA A 81 33.10 -18.25 6.68
N SER A 82 33.11 -19.57 6.92
CA SER A 82 34.20 -20.41 6.44
C SER A 82 34.43 -20.24 4.93
N LYS A 83 35.69 -20.29 4.48
CA LYS A 83 36.06 -20.12 3.07
C LYS A 83 35.27 -21.06 2.14
N LYS A 84 34.90 -22.25 2.62
CA LYS A 84 34.08 -23.24 1.90
C LYS A 84 32.64 -22.76 1.73
N VAL A 85 32.01 -22.25 2.78
CA VAL A 85 30.65 -21.69 2.74
C VAL A 85 30.58 -20.49 1.81
N ARG A 86 31.52 -19.55 1.90
CA ARG A 86 31.55 -18.37 1.02
C ARG A 86 31.71 -18.74 -0.46
N ARG A 87 32.53 -19.76 -0.77
CA ARG A 87 32.66 -20.29 -2.14
C ARG A 87 31.36 -20.93 -2.63
N LEU A 88 30.68 -21.71 -1.79
CA LEU A 88 29.39 -22.32 -2.14
C LEU A 88 28.32 -21.27 -2.42
N LEU A 89 28.21 -20.24 -1.57
CA LEU A 89 27.27 -19.15 -1.77
C LEU A 89 27.58 -18.37 -3.05
N ALA A 90 28.86 -18.07 -3.30
CA ALA A 90 29.28 -17.40 -4.53
C ALA A 90 28.98 -18.23 -5.80
N LEU A 91 29.14 -19.57 -5.74
CA LEU A 91 28.83 -20.48 -6.84
C LEU A 91 27.35 -20.48 -7.25
N ILE A 92 26.45 -20.09 -6.36
CA ILE A 92 25.00 -20.00 -6.64
C ILE A 92 24.63 -18.56 -7.02
N LEU A 93 25.10 -17.59 -6.24
CA LEU A 93 24.67 -16.20 -6.36
C LEU A 93 25.33 -15.44 -7.51
N VAL A 94 26.57 -15.78 -7.89
CA VAL A 94 27.23 -15.11 -9.03
C VAL A 94 26.55 -15.49 -10.36
N PRO A 95 26.28 -16.78 -10.66
CA PRO A 95 25.51 -17.13 -11.85
C PRO A 95 24.10 -16.52 -11.84
N PHE A 96 23.45 -16.47 -10.67
CA PHE A 96 22.15 -15.84 -10.54
C PHE A 96 22.19 -14.34 -10.84
N ALA A 97 23.12 -13.60 -10.22
CA ALA A 97 23.29 -12.18 -10.48
C ALA A 97 23.66 -11.91 -11.96
N ALA A 98 24.47 -12.78 -12.58
CA ALA A 98 24.78 -12.72 -14.00
C ALA A 98 23.53 -12.97 -14.87
N ALA A 99 22.66 -13.91 -14.49
CA ALA A 99 21.40 -14.15 -15.18
C ALA A 99 20.43 -12.96 -15.06
N VAL A 100 20.38 -12.31 -13.90
CA VAL A 100 19.59 -11.07 -13.70
C VAL A 100 20.15 -9.94 -14.56
N ALA A 101 21.46 -9.73 -14.55
CA ALA A 101 22.10 -8.70 -15.38
C ALA A 101 21.88 -8.96 -16.87
N PHE A 102 21.98 -10.22 -17.31
CA PHE A 102 21.66 -10.63 -18.68
C PHE A 102 20.18 -10.40 -19.00
N GLY A 103 19.27 -10.77 -18.11
CA GLY A 103 17.84 -10.52 -18.26
C GLY A 103 17.53 -9.03 -18.37
N MET A 104 18.16 -8.19 -17.54
CA MET A 104 18.03 -6.74 -17.63
C MET A 104 18.55 -6.20 -18.94
N PHE A 105 19.68 -6.73 -19.43
CA PHE A 105 20.26 -6.34 -20.73
C PHE A 105 19.35 -6.73 -21.90
N VAL A 106 18.79 -7.95 -21.90
CA VAL A 106 17.93 -8.46 -22.97
C VAL A 106 16.56 -7.79 -22.97
N LEU A 107 16.00 -7.51 -21.79
CA LEU A 107 14.69 -6.88 -21.63
C LEU A 107 14.80 -5.36 -21.42
N TRP A 108 15.96 -4.76 -21.65
CA TRP A 108 16.16 -3.34 -21.42
C TRP A 108 15.28 -2.54 -22.39
N PRO A 109 14.52 -1.54 -21.91
CA PRO A 109 13.67 -0.76 -22.77
C PRO A 109 14.48 0.16 -23.69
N ASP A 110 14.19 0.12 -24.99
CA ASP A 110 14.81 1.00 -25.98
C ASP A 110 14.35 2.45 -25.73
N HIS A 111 15.29 3.39 -25.80
CA HIS A 111 15.04 4.79 -25.41
C HIS A 111 14.20 5.57 -26.45
N ASP A 112 13.95 4.98 -27.61
CA ASP A 112 13.28 5.63 -28.76
C ASP A 112 11.75 5.61 -28.66
N ALA A 113 11.17 4.87 -27.70
CA ALA A 113 9.72 4.80 -27.48
C ALA A 113 9.09 6.10 -26.96
N LYS A 114 9.89 7.13 -26.64
CA LYS A 114 9.38 8.48 -26.38
C LYS A 114 8.84 9.17 -27.65
N ALA A 115 9.19 8.67 -28.84
CA ALA A 115 8.88 9.30 -30.12
C ALA A 115 7.45 9.08 -30.64
N HIS A 116 6.66 8.14 -30.08
CA HIS A 116 5.28 7.90 -30.54
C HIS A 116 4.20 8.70 -29.79
N ARG A 117 4.55 9.49 -28.77
CA ARG A 117 3.61 10.41 -28.08
C ARG A 117 3.43 11.76 -28.77
N ALA A 118 4.06 11.98 -29.94
CA ALA A 118 4.09 13.29 -30.58
C ALA A 118 2.95 13.56 -31.58
N ASP A 119 1.99 12.63 -31.78
CA ASP A 119 1.04 12.74 -32.90
C ASP A 119 -0.45 12.48 -32.54
N GLN A 120 -0.80 12.54 -31.25
CA GLN A 120 -2.21 12.53 -30.82
C GLN A 120 -2.45 13.76 -29.94
N GLY A 121 -3.27 14.70 -30.44
CA GLY A 121 -3.73 15.94 -29.80
C GLY A 121 -3.10 16.24 -28.45
N GLN A 122 -2.02 17.00 -28.44
CA GLN A 122 -1.13 17.14 -27.30
C GLN A 122 -1.80 17.96 -26.20
N VAL A 123 -2.42 17.29 -25.24
CA VAL A 123 -2.82 17.90 -23.97
C VAL A 123 -1.55 18.18 -23.18
N ALA A 124 -1.24 19.46 -22.97
CA ALA A 124 -0.08 19.91 -22.23
C ALA A 124 -0.48 20.27 -20.79
N THR A 125 0.33 19.86 -19.82
CA THR A 125 0.08 20.20 -18.41
C THR A 125 0.56 21.62 -18.10
N ALA A 126 -0.28 22.40 -17.42
CA ALA A 126 0.01 23.69 -16.84
C ALA A 126 -0.35 23.71 -15.34
N TYR A 127 0.07 24.75 -14.65
CA TYR A 127 -0.16 24.96 -13.22
C TYR A 127 -0.67 26.37 -12.99
N GLY A 128 -1.56 26.53 -12.03
CA GLY A 128 -2.16 27.82 -11.71
C GLY A 128 -2.55 27.96 -10.24
N GLU A 129 -3.00 29.15 -9.90
CA GLU A 129 -3.52 29.49 -8.57
C GLU A 129 -4.94 30.03 -8.71
N VAL A 130 -5.85 29.54 -7.87
CA VAL A 130 -7.24 30.00 -7.85
C VAL A 130 -7.31 31.41 -7.28
N THR A 131 -7.81 32.36 -8.06
CA THR A 131 -7.91 33.78 -7.67
C THR A 131 -9.33 34.22 -7.29
N SER A 132 -10.36 33.52 -7.78
CA SER A 132 -11.74 33.77 -7.36
C SER A 132 -12.62 32.54 -7.53
N THR A 133 -13.61 32.39 -6.66
CA THR A 133 -14.68 31.40 -6.76
C THR A 133 -16.03 32.07 -6.56
N ALA A 134 -17.03 31.66 -7.34
CA ALA A 134 -18.39 32.20 -7.25
C ALA A 134 -19.42 31.11 -7.56
N ALA A 135 -20.44 30.99 -6.71
CA ALA A 135 -21.59 30.14 -7.01
C ALA A 135 -22.43 30.78 -8.14
N VAL A 136 -22.73 29.99 -9.16
CA VAL A 136 -23.45 30.39 -10.38
C VAL A 136 -24.44 29.29 -10.79
N SER A 137 -25.48 29.62 -11.55
CA SER A 137 -26.34 28.58 -12.14
C SER A 137 -25.58 27.84 -13.24
N CYS A 138 -25.83 26.53 -13.38
CA CYS A 138 -25.23 25.72 -14.46
C CYS A 138 -25.87 25.96 -15.85
N ASP A 139 -26.38 27.17 -16.11
CA ASP A 139 -27.12 27.44 -17.35
C ASP A 139 -26.13 27.74 -18.50
N PRO A 140 -26.04 26.89 -19.55
CA PRO A 140 -25.07 27.08 -20.63
C PRO A 140 -25.29 28.39 -21.40
N ALA A 141 -26.48 29.00 -21.32
CA ALA A 141 -26.80 30.27 -21.98
C ALA A 141 -26.16 31.52 -21.31
N VAL A 142 -25.70 31.41 -20.05
CA VAL A 142 -25.06 32.53 -19.31
C VAL A 142 -23.53 32.52 -19.46
N SER A 143 -22.98 31.48 -20.11
CA SER A 143 -21.53 31.27 -20.26
C SER A 143 -20.87 32.14 -21.34
N GLY A 144 -21.64 32.98 -22.03
CA GLY A 144 -21.13 33.99 -22.97
C GLY A 144 -21.23 35.39 -22.38
N ALA A 145 -20.25 35.83 -21.60
CA ALA A 145 -20.12 37.25 -21.27
C ALA A 145 -18.65 37.63 -21.12
N ASP A 146 -18.18 38.32 -22.16
CA ASP A 146 -16.98 39.15 -22.15
C ASP A 146 -16.89 39.99 -20.86
N GLY A 147 -15.68 40.11 -20.33
CA GLY A 147 -15.34 40.75 -19.07
C GLY A 147 -15.51 42.27 -19.04
N SER A 148 -16.71 42.80 -19.27
CA SER A 148 -16.99 44.22 -19.10
C SER A 148 -18.48 44.51 -18.88
N GLY A 149 -18.92 44.57 -17.62
CA GLY A 149 -20.22 45.10 -17.23
C GLY A 149 -20.30 45.41 -15.73
N PRO A 150 -20.76 46.61 -15.30
CA PRO A 150 -20.84 46.98 -13.89
C PRO A 150 -22.05 46.30 -13.19
N PRO A 151 -22.08 46.23 -11.84
CA PRO A 151 -23.13 45.52 -11.13
C PRO A 151 -24.49 46.21 -11.34
N ALA A 152 -25.48 45.44 -11.79
CA ALA A 152 -26.83 45.94 -12.03
C ALA A 152 -27.50 46.31 -10.70
N GLY A 153 -27.72 47.62 -10.52
CA GLY A 153 -28.53 48.19 -9.45
C GLY A 153 -30.01 48.28 -9.82
N VAL A 154 -30.86 48.03 -8.83
CA VAL A 154 -32.17 48.65 -8.52
C VAL A 154 -33.05 49.08 -9.70
N ALA A 155 -34.15 48.36 -9.92
CA ALA A 155 -35.26 48.78 -10.79
C ALA A 155 -36.35 49.54 -10.00
N PRO A 156 -36.92 50.64 -10.54
CA PRO A 156 -38.16 51.23 -10.03
C PRO A 156 -39.42 50.70 -10.77
N PRO A 157 -40.61 50.75 -10.15
CA PRO A 157 -41.80 50.05 -10.64
C PRO A 157 -42.68 50.90 -11.56
N GLY A 158 -43.25 50.28 -12.60
CA GLY A 158 -44.40 50.81 -13.34
C GLY A 158 -44.38 50.59 -14.86
N ALA A 159 -44.93 49.47 -15.33
CA ALA A 159 -45.49 49.35 -16.68
C ALA A 159 -46.55 48.21 -16.70
N PRO A 160 -47.70 48.38 -17.36
CA PRO A 160 -48.83 47.44 -17.31
C PRO A 160 -48.66 46.25 -18.28
N PRO A 161 -49.36 45.11 -18.07
CA PRO A 161 -49.22 43.95 -18.93
C PRO A 161 -49.99 44.13 -20.25
N ALA A 162 -49.36 43.70 -21.35
CA ALA A 162 -49.96 43.66 -22.68
C ALA A 162 -50.77 42.36 -22.87
N ASP A 163 -51.86 42.53 -23.61
CA ASP A 163 -52.96 41.61 -23.91
C ASP A 163 -52.59 40.57 -24.98
N ASN A 164 -52.96 39.29 -24.77
CA ASN A 164 -52.72 38.19 -25.70
C ASN A 164 -54.05 37.70 -26.29
N SER A 165 -54.37 38.19 -27.49
CA SER A 165 -55.45 37.68 -28.32
C SER A 165 -54.95 36.55 -29.24
N VAL A 166 -55.54 35.36 -29.13
CA VAL A 166 -55.34 34.21 -30.03
C VAL A 166 -56.70 33.83 -30.65
N PRO A 167 -56.82 33.59 -31.97
CA PRO A 167 -58.06 33.13 -32.60
C PRO A 167 -58.21 31.59 -32.52
N PRO A 168 -59.46 31.05 -32.62
CA PRO A 168 -59.72 29.63 -32.42
C PRO A 168 -59.66 28.86 -33.75
N ASP A 169 -59.10 27.64 -33.72
CA ASP A 169 -59.73 26.44 -34.27
C ASP A 169 -58.76 25.22 -34.22
N GLY A 170 -59.31 24.06 -33.84
CA GLY A 170 -58.87 22.79 -34.42
C GLY A 170 -58.02 21.83 -33.57
N SER A 171 -58.64 21.21 -32.57
CA SER A 171 -58.54 19.75 -32.31
C SER A 171 -57.25 19.17 -31.68
N ALA A 172 -57.33 18.90 -30.38
CA ALA A 172 -56.63 17.82 -29.70
C ALA A 172 -57.64 16.73 -29.25
N PRO A 173 -57.25 15.45 -29.18
CA PRO A 173 -57.82 14.53 -28.20
C PRO A 173 -56.94 14.54 -26.94
N ALA A 174 -57.53 14.92 -25.81
CA ALA A 174 -56.93 14.86 -24.49
C ALA A 174 -56.75 13.41 -24.00
N PRO A 175 -55.72 13.12 -23.19
CA PRO A 175 -55.82 12.18 -22.09
C PRO A 175 -56.18 12.92 -20.81
N ALA A 176 -57.21 12.42 -20.13
CA ALA A 176 -57.61 12.81 -18.79
C ALA A 176 -56.57 12.29 -17.78
N ASP A 177 -55.81 13.20 -17.19
CA ASP A 177 -55.65 13.33 -15.74
C ASP A 177 -54.77 14.55 -15.47
N GLY A 178 -55.34 15.53 -14.75
CA GLY A 178 -54.83 16.87 -14.54
C GLY A 178 -53.69 16.97 -13.54
N SER A 179 -52.64 16.17 -13.71
CA SER A 179 -51.36 16.38 -13.03
C SER A 179 -50.27 16.51 -14.08
N VAL A 180 -50.08 17.72 -14.59
CA VAL A 180 -48.75 18.15 -15.05
C VAL A 180 -47.85 17.94 -13.83
N PRO A 181 -46.82 17.08 -13.88
CA PRO A 181 -45.81 17.14 -12.85
C PRO A 181 -45.29 18.57 -12.92
N ALA A 182 -45.45 19.33 -11.83
CA ALA A 182 -44.71 20.58 -11.68
C ALA A 182 -43.27 20.28 -12.14
N PRO A 183 -42.61 21.18 -12.91
CA PRO A 183 -41.18 21.02 -13.09
C PRO A 183 -40.63 20.80 -11.70
N ALA A 184 -39.94 19.66 -11.51
CA ALA A 184 -39.31 19.36 -10.23
C ALA A 184 -38.60 20.66 -9.82
N PRO A 185 -38.77 21.12 -8.56
CA PRO A 185 -38.17 22.39 -8.16
C PRO A 185 -36.72 22.30 -8.60
N ASP A 186 -36.29 23.23 -9.45
CA ASP A 186 -34.91 23.32 -9.91
C ASP A 186 -34.08 23.15 -8.64
N ALA A 187 -33.51 21.95 -8.49
CA ALA A 187 -32.41 21.77 -7.60
C ALA A 187 -31.35 22.56 -8.33
N ASP A 188 -31.26 23.83 -7.94
CA ASP A 188 -30.22 24.79 -8.22
C ASP A 188 -28.91 24.06 -7.93
N ARG A 189 -28.46 23.26 -8.88
CA ARG A 189 -27.22 22.51 -8.81
C ARG A 189 -26.19 23.59 -9.05
N GLY A 190 -25.92 24.40 -8.02
CA GLY A 190 -25.06 25.56 -8.12
C GLY A 190 -23.71 25.11 -8.68
N CYS A 191 -23.41 25.54 -9.90
CA CYS A 191 -22.07 25.43 -10.44
C CYS A 191 -21.18 26.41 -9.69
N THR A 192 -19.88 26.13 -9.64
CA THR A 192 -18.90 27.09 -9.13
C THR A 192 -18.08 27.62 -10.30
N SER A 193 -18.16 28.91 -10.58
CA SER A 193 -17.22 29.58 -11.48
C SER A 193 -15.90 29.80 -10.74
N VAL A 194 -14.81 29.27 -11.29
CA VAL A 194 -13.47 29.37 -10.72
C VAL A 194 -12.58 30.12 -11.71
N ALA A 195 -11.91 31.16 -11.24
CA ALA A 195 -10.86 31.83 -12.00
C ALA A 195 -9.49 31.35 -11.52
N VAL A 196 -8.63 30.99 -12.45
CA VAL A 196 -7.29 30.46 -12.20
C VAL A 196 -6.28 31.29 -12.97
N ASP A 197 -5.28 31.83 -12.28
CA ASP A 197 -4.14 32.47 -12.91
C ASP A 197 -3.08 31.42 -13.20
N VAL A 198 -2.72 31.24 -14.47
CA VAL A 198 -1.73 30.24 -14.89
C VAL A 198 -0.34 30.71 -14.49
N THR A 199 0.28 30.02 -13.54
CA THR A 199 1.59 30.35 -12.98
C THR A 199 2.73 29.67 -13.73
N LYS A 200 2.52 28.50 -14.35
CA LYS A 200 3.56 27.75 -15.07
C LYS A 200 2.97 26.92 -16.21
N GLY A 201 3.73 26.74 -17.29
CA GLY A 201 3.31 25.96 -18.47
C GLY A 201 2.88 26.85 -19.64
N PRO A 202 2.22 26.27 -20.66
CA PRO A 202 1.53 27.04 -21.70
C PRO A 202 0.63 28.11 -21.06
N GLY A 203 0.42 29.26 -21.73
CA GLY A 203 -0.49 30.29 -21.21
C GLY A 203 -0.06 30.98 -19.91
N ARG A 204 1.19 30.87 -19.45
CA ARG A 204 1.64 31.55 -18.21
C ARG A 204 1.28 33.04 -18.22
N GLY A 205 0.62 33.49 -17.16
CA GLY A 205 0.15 34.86 -16.98
C GLY A 205 -1.27 35.12 -17.49
N THR A 206 -1.95 34.12 -18.08
CA THR A 206 -3.36 34.24 -18.43
C THR A 206 -4.26 33.81 -17.28
N THR A 207 -5.41 34.46 -17.16
CA THR A 207 -6.49 34.03 -16.27
C THR A 207 -7.49 33.20 -17.06
N VAL A 208 -7.77 32.00 -16.58
CA VAL A 208 -8.77 31.08 -17.14
C VAL A 208 -9.97 31.05 -16.22
N ARG A 209 -11.18 31.05 -16.78
CA ARG A 209 -12.41 30.84 -16.01
C ARG A 209 -13.04 29.51 -16.42
N GLN A 210 -13.40 28.70 -15.44
CA GLN A 210 -14.08 27.43 -15.66
C GLN A 210 -15.32 27.32 -14.78
N LEU A 211 -16.39 26.72 -15.30
CA LEU A 211 -17.53 26.30 -14.50
C LEU A 211 -17.32 24.86 -14.03
N ILE A 212 -17.42 24.64 -12.73
CA ILE A 212 -17.30 23.33 -12.10
C ILE A 212 -18.69 22.88 -11.66
N SER A 213 -19.13 21.75 -12.19
CA SER A 213 -20.40 21.14 -11.83
C SER A 213 -20.32 20.41 -10.48
N PRO A 214 -21.40 20.37 -9.69
CA PRO A 214 -21.47 19.54 -8.48
C PRO A 214 -21.13 18.08 -8.77
N GLY A 215 -20.24 17.49 -7.96
CA GLY A 215 -19.83 16.08 -8.09
C GLY A 215 -18.61 15.85 -8.98
N ALA A 216 -18.09 16.88 -9.66
CA ALA A 216 -16.70 16.83 -10.14
C ALA A 216 -15.79 16.67 -8.92
N GLY A 217 -14.75 15.82 -8.99
CA GLY A 217 -13.80 15.54 -7.90
C GLY A 217 -12.96 16.75 -7.43
N LEU A 218 -13.38 17.96 -7.79
CA LEU A 218 -12.80 19.28 -7.52
C LEU A 218 -13.76 20.13 -6.65
N ALA A 219 -14.69 19.49 -5.93
CA ALA A 219 -15.55 20.17 -4.99
C ALA A 219 -14.72 20.82 -3.87
N GLY A 220 -15.03 22.08 -3.54
CA GLY A 220 -14.38 22.81 -2.43
C GLY A 220 -13.10 23.55 -2.79
N LEU A 221 -12.89 23.95 -4.05
CA LEU A 221 -11.82 24.88 -4.41
C LEU A 221 -11.98 26.23 -3.71
N GLU A 222 -10.90 26.70 -3.08
CA GLU A 222 -10.81 27.96 -2.37
C GLU A 222 -9.81 28.91 -3.05
N VAL A 223 -9.95 30.21 -2.76
CA VAL A 223 -8.98 31.21 -3.24
C VAL A 223 -7.62 30.94 -2.59
N GLY A 224 -6.58 30.88 -3.41
CA GLY A 224 -5.21 30.54 -3.01
C GLY A 224 -4.84 29.07 -3.24
N ASP A 225 -5.76 28.22 -3.69
CA ASP A 225 -5.44 26.84 -4.03
C ASP A 225 -4.55 26.74 -5.27
N GLU A 226 -3.47 25.96 -5.17
CA GLU A 226 -2.61 25.62 -6.31
C GLU A 226 -3.23 24.43 -7.06
N VAL A 227 -3.43 24.57 -8.37
CA VAL A 227 -4.13 23.60 -9.23
C VAL A 227 -3.32 23.19 -10.46
N VAL A 228 -3.64 22.02 -10.99
CA VAL A 228 -3.12 21.46 -12.23
C VAL A 228 -4.18 21.61 -13.32
N LEU A 229 -3.73 22.08 -14.49
CA LEU A 229 -4.55 22.37 -15.65
C LEU A 229 -4.08 21.51 -16.82
N ASP A 230 -5.03 20.95 -17.55
CA ASP A 230 -4.81 20.41 -18.88
C ASP A 230 -5.09 21.48 -19.93
N TYR A 231 -4.16 21.64 -20.87
CA TYR A 231 -4.25 22.57 -21.99
C TYR A 231 -4.31 21.81 -23.32
N ALA A 232 -5.45 21.87 -24.00
CA ALA A 232 -5.65 21.27 -25.32
C ALA A 232 -5.64 22.37 -26.39
N ALA A 233 -4.52 22.51 -27.11
CA ALA A 233 -4.33 23.59 -28.08
C ALA A 233 -5.32 23.57 -29.26
N ASP A 234 -5.80 22.37 -29.65
CA ASP A 234 -6.71 22.17 -30.78
C ASP A 234 -8.19 22.24 -30.38
N ALA A 235 -8.49 22.39 -29.08
CA ALA A 235 -9.87 22.48 -28.59
C ALA A 235 -10.43 23.90 -28.76
N PRO A 236 -11.78 24.06 -28.84
CA PRO A 236 -12.42 25.37 -28.82
C PRO A 236 -11.97 26.22 -27.62
N PRO A 237 -11.91 27.57 -27.72
CA PRO A 237 -11.41 28.44 -26.66
C PRO A 237 -12.04 28.21 -25.28
N GLU A 238 -13.32 27.84 -25.25
CA GLU A 238 -14.09 27.52 -24.06
C GLU A 238 -13.74 26.17 -23.40
N ALA A 239 -13.12 25.24 -24.15
CA ALA A 239 -12.74 23.89 -23.70
C ALA A 239 -11.22 23.66 -23.70
N GLN A 240 -10.43 24.65 -24.12
CA GLN A 240 -8.97 24.54 -24.22
C GLN A 240 -8.28 24.35 -22.86
N TRP A 241 -8.95 24.73 -21.76
CA TRP A 241 -8.43 24.62 -20.40
C TRP A 241 -9.38 23.81 -19.53
N THR A 242 -8.84 22.86 -18.78
CA THR A 242 -9.60 22.11 -17.78
C THR A 242 -8.76 21.97 -16.52
N ILE A 243 -9.30 22.40 -15.38
CA ILE A 243 -8.74 22.06 -14.07
C ILE A 243 -8.94 20.56 -13.89
N VAL A 244 -7.85 19.83 -13.65
CA VAL A 244 -7.87 18.37 -13.53
C VAL A 244 -7.53 17.89 -12.12
N ASP A 245 -6.74 18.66 -11.36
CA ASP A 245 -6.33 18.24 -10.02
C ASP A 245 -5.79 19.42 -9.17
N PHE A 246 -5.51 19.16 -7.89
CA PHE A 246 -4.75 20.05 -6.99
C PHE A 246 -3.25 19.77 -7.07
N GLN A 247 -2.43 20.81 -6.93
CA GLN A 247 -0.98 20.67 -6.85
C GLN A 247 -0.55 20.25 -5.44
N ARG A 248 0.06 19.06 -5.31
CA ARG A 248 0.44 18.46 -4.01
C ARG A 248 1.94 18.31 -3.78
N ASP A 249 2.76 18.93 -4.65
CA ASP A 249 4.23 18.79 -4.64
C ASP A 249 4.83 19.19 -3.28
N LYS A 250 4.44 20.34 -2.71
CA LYS A 250 5.02 20.84 -1.45
C LYS A 250 4.60 19.98 -0.24
N PRO A 251 3.31 19.67 0.01
CA PRO A 251 2.92 18.80 1.12
C PRO A 251 3.55 17.41 1.05
N MET A 252 3.61 16.82 -0.14
CA MET A 252 4.23 15.50 -0.34
C MET A 252 5.74 15.55 -0.06
N LEU A 253 6.42 16.61 -0.49
CA LEU A 253 7.85 16.79 -0.21
C LEU A 253 8.14 16.97 1.29
N TRP A 254 7.29 17.70 2.02
CA TRP A 254 7.39 17.80 3.47
C TRP A 254 7.22 16.45 4.16
N LEU A 255 6.21 15.66 3.76
CA LEU A 255 5.99 14.33 4.31
C LEU A 255 7.17 13.39 4.02
N ALA A 256 7.69 13.41 2.79
CA ALA A 256 8.87 12.64 2.40
C ALA A 256 10.11 13.04 3.22
N ALA A 257 10.30 14.34 3.48
CA ALA A 257 11.40 14.82 4.31
C ALA A 257 11.26 14.37 5.78
N ILE A 258 10.07 14.46 6.36
CA ILE A 258 9.79 13.98 7.73
C ILE A 258 10.08 12.49 7.84
N PHE A 259 9.60 11.70 6.87
CA PHE A 259 9.87 10.26 6.80
C PHE A 259 11.38 9.97 6.72
N ALA A 260 12.09 10.65 5.82
CA ALA A 260 13.54 10.47 5.66
C ALA A 260 14.31 10.82 6.94
N VAL A 261 13.96 11.92 7.61
CA VAL A 261 14.56 12.34 8.87
C VAL A 261 14.31 11.29 9.97
N ALA A 262 13.07 10.78 10.10
CA ALA A 262 12.76 9.75 11.08
C ALA A 262 13.57 8.46 10.86
N VAL A 263 13.66 8.00 9.60
CA VAL A 263 14.43 6.81 9.22
C VAL A 263 15.92 6.99 9.50
N VAL A 264 16.51 8.14 9.15
CA VAL A 264 17.93 8.41 9.39
C VAL A 264 18.22 8.64 10.87
N ALA A 265 17.32 9.27 11.62
CA ALA A 265 17.49 9.49 13.05
C ALA A 265 17.56 8.16 13.82
N ILE A 266 16.68 7.21 13.50
CA ILE A 266 16.62 5.90 14.16
C ILE A 266 17.68 4.93 13.57
N GLY A 267 17.75 4.83 12.24
CA GLY A 267 18.60 3.86 11.54
C GLY A 267 20.03 4.34 11.27
N ARG A 268 20.35 5.62 11.48
CA ARG A 268 21.66 6.23 11.20
C ARG A 268 22.10 5.96 9.75
N LEU A 269 23.35 5.53 9.55
CA LEU A 269 23.88 5.18 8.23
C LEU A 269 23.09 4.04 7.58
N ARG A 270 22.57 3.07 8.35
CA ARG A 270 21.72 2.00 7.80
C ARG A 270 20.38 2.55 7.34
N GLY A 271 19.82 3.52 8.07
CA GLY A 271 18.64 4.26 7.65
C GLY A 271 18.86 5.00 6.32
N LEU A 272 20.00 5.68 6.17
CA LEU A 272 20.37 6.31 4.91
C LEU A 272 20.49 5.29 3.76
N MET A 273 21.16 4.16 3.99
CA MET A 273 21.28 3.10 2.97
C MET A 273 19.91 2.52 2.59
N ALA A 274 18.97 2.40 3.54
CA ALA A 274 17.60 1.98 3.27
C ALA A 274 16.86 2.96 2.35
N LEU A 275 17.03 4.28 2.55
CA LEU A 275 16.45 5.30 1.67
C LEU A 275 17.06 5.25 0.25
N VAL A 276 18.38 5.07 0.14
CA VAL A 276 19.04 4.88 -1.16
C VAL A 276 18.56 3.60 -1.84
N GLY A 277 18.39 2.52 -1.07
CA GLY A 277 17.79 1.26 -1.55
C GLY A 277 16.38 1.47 -2.09
N LEU A 278 15.52 2.18 -1.34
CA LEU A 278 14.16 2.51 -1.77
C LEU A 278 14.14 3.34 -3.06
N ALA A 279 14.99 4.36 -3.17
CA ALA A 279 15.14 5.16 -4.38
C ALA A 279 15.63 4.28 -5.56
N GLY A 280 16.57 3.37 -5.31
CA GLY A 280 17.03 2.39 -6.29
C GLY A 280 15.93 1.44 -6.76
N SER A 281 15.08 0.97 -5.85
CA SER A 281 13.91 0.15 -6.18
C SER A 281 12.96 0.89 -7.12
N PHE A 282 12.64 2.15 -6.79
CA PHE A 282 11.78 2.99 -7.62
C PHE A 282 12.40 3.27 -8.99
N ALA A 283 13.72 3.50 -9.05
CA ALA A 283 14.46 3.65 -10.31
C ALA A 283 14.36 2.40 -11.20
N VAL A 284 14.48 1.19 -10.64
CA VAL A 284 14.29 -0.06 -11.41
C VAL A 284 12.85 -0.18 -11.91
N LEU A 285 11.85 0.20 -11.11
CA LEU A 285 10.46 0.19 -11.56
C LEU A 285 10.20 1.18 -12.70
N VAL A 286 10.64 2.43 -12.55
CA VAL A 286 10.34 3.52 -13.49
C VAL A 286 11.18 3.49 -14.76
N TRP A 287 12.44 3.07 -14.69
CA TRP A 287 13.35 3.09 -15.84
C TRP A 287 13.53 1.73 -16.52
N PHE A 288 13.20 0.63 -15.85
CA PHE A 288 13.31 -0.72 -16.44
C PHE A 288 11.95 -1.41 -16.56
N VAL A 289 11.26 -1.70 -15.44
CA VAL A 289 10.04 -2.54 -15.45
C VAL A 289 8.92 -1.91 -16.26
N LEU A 290 8.51 -0.68 -15.92
CA LEU A 290 7.37 -0.03 -16.56
C LEU A 290 7.63 0.23 -18.05
N PRO A 291 8.78 0.81 -18.48
CA PRO A 291 9.01 1.05 -19.90
C PRO A 291 9.13 -0.25 -20.70
N ALA A 292 9.74 -1.32 -20.15
CA ALA A 292 9.83 -2.60 -20.86
C ALA A 292 8.45 -3.22 -21.11
N ILE A 293 7.54 -3.15 -20.12
CA ILE A 293 6.14 -3.59 -20.28
C ILE A 293 5.41 -2.75 -21.32
N LEU A 294 5.57 -1.42 -21.27
CA LEU A 294 4.93 -0.51 -22.23
C LEU A 294 5.42 -0.70 -23.68
N GLN A 295 6.62 -1.27 -23.86
CA GLN A 295 7.17 -1.65 -25.17
C GLN A 295 6.75 -3.06 -25.63
N GLY A 296 5.79 -3.68 -24.94
CA GLY A 296 5.22 -4.98 -25.31
C GLY A 296 5.98 -6.20 -24.77
N SER A 297 7.00 -6.01 -23.92
CA SER A 297 7.65 -7.15 -23.26
C SER A 297 6.67 -7.86 -22.33
N SER A 298 6.74 -9.19 -22.26
CA SER A 298 5.91 -9.98 -21.35
C SER A 298 6.12 -9.53 -19.90
N PRO A 299 5.07 -9.12 -19.16
CA PRO A 299 5.26 -8.54 -17.83
C PRO A 299 5.82 -9.50 -16.78
N LEU A 300 5.53 -10.80 -16.87
CA LEU A 300 6.03 -11.77 -15.88
C LEU A 300 7.56 -11.88 -15.89
N PRO A 301 8.26 -12.17 -17.01
CA PRO A 301 9.72 -12.17 -17.05
C PRO A 301 10.33 -10.84 -16.61
N VAL A 302 9.76 -9.72 -17.05
CA VAL A 302 10.23 -8.37 -16.66
C VAL A 302 10.12 -8.19 -15.14
N ALA A 303 9.01 -8.60 -14.53
CA ALA A 303 8.81 -8.51 -13.10
C ALA A 303 9.75 -9.43 -12.31
N VAL A 304 10.00 -10.65 -12.78
CA VAL A 304 10.95 -11.58 -12.12
C VAL A 304 12.37 -11.01 -12.17
N VAL A 305 12.81 -10.50 -13.32
CA VAL A 305 14.13 -9.87 -13.47
C VAL A 305 14.22 -8.59 -12.64
N GLY A 306 13.20 -7.73 -12.71
CA GLY A 306 13.12 -6.47 -11.98
C GLY A 306 13.11 -6.67 -10.47
N ALA A 307 12.25 -7.55 -9.95
CA ALA A 307 12.19 -7.91 -8.53
C ALA A 307 13.52 -8.51 -8.05
N SER A 308 14.15 -9.37 -8.87
CA SER A 308 15.46 -9.93 -8.55
C SER A 308 16.56 -8.87 -8.50
N ALA A 309 16.55 -7.91 -9.42
CA ALA A 309 17.49 -6.79 -9.44
C ALA A 309 17.30 -5.88 -8.22
N ILE A 310 16.05 -5.52 -7.91
CA ILE A 310 15.67 -4.75 -6.72
C ILE A 310 16.22 -5.46 -5.48
N MET A 311 15.85 -6.71 -5.26
CA MET A 311 16.29 -7.52 -4.12
C MET A 311 17.82 -7.57 -3.98
N LEU A 312 18.55 -7.83 -5.08
CA LEU A 312 20.02 -7.90 -5.05
C LEU A 312 20.62 -6.55 -4.65
N VAL A 313 20.14 -5.45 -5.23
CA VAL A 313 20.63 -4.11 -4.92
C VAL A 313 20.29 -3.73 -3.48
N THR A 314 19.03 -3.87 -3.07
CA THR A 314 18.55 -3.43 -1.75
C THR A 314 19.18 -4.23 -0.62
N LEU A 315 19.17 -5.57 -0.70
CA LEU A 315 19.66 -6.40 0.41
C LEU A 315 21.17 -6.24 0.63
N TYR A 316 21.97 -6.22 -0.44
CA TYR A 316 23.42 -6.04 -0.30
C TYR A 316 23.80 -4.60 0.06
N LEU A 317 23.04 -3.60 -0.36
CA LEU A 317 23.27 -2.21 0.05
C LEU A 317 22.95 -2.00 1.53
N CYS A 318 21.82 -2.52 2.01
CA CYS A 318 21.36 -2.31 3.39
C CYS A 318 22.10 -3.18 4.41
N HIS A 319 22.42 -4.43 4.08
CA HIS A 319 22.97 -5.42 5.01
C HIS A 319 24.44 -5.77 4.75
N GLY A 320 25.01 -5.29 3.64
CA GLY A 320 26.39 -5.60 3.24
C GLY A 320 26.57 -7.02 2.74
N PHE A 321 27.76 -7.32 2.22
CA PHE A 321 28.12 -8.64 1.73
C PHE A 321 28.47 -9.58 2.89
N SER A 322 27.53 -10.47 3.22
CA SER A 322 27.72 -11.48 4.27
C SER A 322 27.02 -12.79 3.94
N ALA A 323 27.43 -13.90 4.57
CA ALA A 323 26.73 -15.17 4.43
C ALA A 323 25.27 -15.09 4.90
N ARG A 324 24.99 -14.24 5.90
CA ARG A 324 23.64 -13.92 6.36
C ARG A 324 22.83 -13.27 5.24
N THR A 325 23.33 -12.18 4.66
CA THR A 325 22.63 -11.49 3.55
C THR A 325 22.41 -12.41 2.35
N SER A 326 23.42 -13.19 1.98
CA SER A 326 23.33 -14.17 0.90
C SER A 326 22.28 -15.25 1.13
N ILE A 327 22.06 -15.68 2.38
CA ILE A 327 21.03 -16.66 2.70
C ILE A 327 19.64 -16.03 2.68
N ALA A 328 19.49 -14.78 3.13
CA ALA A 328 18.24 -14.04 2.98
C ALA A 328 17.85 -13.94 1.50
N VAL A 329 18.79 -13.56 0.62
CA VAL A 329 18.58 -13.53 -0.85
C VAL A 329 18.09 -14.88 -1.37
N LEU A 330 18.74 -16.00 -1.00
CA LEU A 330 18.30 -17.33 -1.45
C LEU A 330 16.91 -17.71 -0.93
N GLY A 331 16.59 -17.31 0.30
CA GLY A 331 15.25 -17.47 0.88
C GLY A 331 14.19 -16.70 0.10
N THR A 332 14.45 -15.42 -0.19
CA THR A 332 13.55 -14.56 -0.98
C THR A 332 13.35 -15.13 -2.38
N LEU A 333 14.41 -15.60 -3.04
CA LEU A 333 14.30 -16.21 -4.37
C LEU A 333 13.45 -17.49 -4.38
N ALA A 334 13.64 -18.36 -3.40
CA ALA A 334 12.84 -19.57 -3.28
C ALA A 334 11.35 -19.24 -3.06
N SER A 335 11.06 -18.24 -2.23
CA SER A 335 9.69 -17.77 -2.00
C SER A 335 9.09 -17.06 -3.20
N LEU A 336 9.82 -16.19 -3.90
CA LEU A 336 9.34 -15.54 -5.11
C LEU A 336 9.08 -16.55 -6.23
N ALA A 337 9.93 -17.58 -6.36
CA ALA A 337 9.68 -18.67 -7.31
C ALA A 337 8.39 -19.42 -6.97
N LEU A 338 8.14 -19.72 -5.70
CA LEU A 338 6.89 -20.33 -5.24
C LEU A 338 5.69 -19.42 -5.54
N ILE A 339 5.79 -18.12 -5.26
CA ILE A 339 4.75 -17.13 -5.53
C ILE A 339 4.45 -17.04 -7.02
N GLY A 340 5.47 -17.00 -7.88
CA GLY A 340 5.28 -16.99 -9.33
C GLY A 340 4.57 -18.25 -9.84
N VAL A 341 4.96 -19.43 -9.34
CA VAL A 341 4.32 -20.71 -9.71
C VAL A 341 2.87 -20.77 -9.23
N LEU A 342 2.62 -20.41 -7.97
CA LEU A 342 1.27 -20.40 -7.41
C LEU A 342 0.40 -19.32 -8.06
N GLY A 343 0.97 -18.16 -8.36
CA GLY A 343 0.29 -17.07 -9.06
C GLY A 343 -0.18 -17.51 -10.44
N GLU A 344 0.73 -18.04 -11.27
CA GLU A 344 0.38 -18.56 -12.60
C GLU A 344 -0.69 -19.65 -12.52
N LEU A 345 -0.55 -20.58 -11.57
CA LEU A 345 -1.51 -21.65 -11.35
C LEU A 345 -2.89 -21.12 -10.97
N PHE A 346 -2.99 -20.31 -9.91
CA PHE A 346 -4.28 -19.88 -9.38
C PHE A 346 -4.95 -18.83 -10.26
N ILE A 347 -4.22 -17.90 -10.88
CA ILE A 347 -4.76 -16.98 -11.89
C ILE A 347 -5.33 -17.77 -13.08
N GLY A 348 -4.63 -18.83 -13.51
CA GLY A 348 -5.12 -19.71 -14.57
C GLY A 348 -6.38 -20.50 -14.17
N LEU A 349 -6.41 -21.06 -12.95
CA LEU A 349 -7.54 -21.83 -12.43
C LEU A 349 -8.80 -20.98 -12.23
N THR A 350 -8.64 -19.74 -11.76
CA THR A 350 -9.76 -18.81 -11.54
C THR A 350 -10.14 -18.03 -12.81
N ARG A 351 -9.39 -18.20 -13.91
CA ARG A 351 -9.59 -17.51 -15.19
C ARG A 351 -9.60 -15.98 -15.05
N LEU A 352 -8.79 -15.43 -14.16
CA LEU A 352 -8.63 -13.99 -14.02
C LEU A 352 -8.04 -13.42 -15.31
N THR A 353 -8.71 -12.43 -15.87
CA THR A 353 -8.29 -11.76 -17.10
C THR A 353 -7.28 -10.66 -16.83
N GLY A 354 -7.24 -10.15 -15.60
CA GLY A 354 -6.42 -9.01 -15.20
C GLY A 354 -7.00 -7.67 -15.67
N MET A 355 -8.28 -7.63 -16.07
CA MET A 355 -9.00 -6.42 -16.48
C MET A 355 -10.00 -5.96 -15.40
N ALA A 356 -9.77 -6.36 -14.15
CA ALA A 356 -10.74 -6.13 -13.08
C ALA A 356 -10.82 -4.67 -12.64
N SER A 357 -9.74 -3.91 -12.83
CA SER A 357 -9.67 -2.48 -12.49
C SER A 357 -9.86 -1.59 -13.72
N GLU A 358 -10.38 -0.39 -13.50
CA GLU A 358 -10.58 0.60 -14.57
C GLU A 358 -9.23 0.97 -15.22
N GLU A 359 -8.17 1.11 -14.41
CA GLU A 359 -6.83 1.39 -14.87
C GLU A 359 -6.30 0.28 -15.79
N ALA A 360 -6.52 -0.99 -15.43
CA ALA A 360 -6.10 -2.11 -16.27
C ALA A 360 -6.84 -2.13 -17.61
N SER A 361 -8.14 -1.80 -17.61
CA SER A 361 -8.91 -1.67 -18.84
C SER A 361 -8.45 -0.49 -19.70
N MET A 362 -8.10 0.65 -19.08
CA MET A 362 -7.54 1.81 -19.77
C MET A 362 -6.14 1.52 -20.34
N VAL A 363 -5.29 0.79 -19.61
CA VAL A 363 -3.99 0.31 -20.14
C VAL A 363 -4.21 -0.56 -21.37
N ARG A 364 -5.16 -1.50 -21.34
CA ARG A 364 -5.51 -2.32 -22.51
C ARG A 364 -6.01 -1.47 -23.69
N ALA A 365 -6.80 -0.44 -23.42
CA ALA A 365 -7.37 0.43 -24.45
C ALA A 365 -6.30 1.31 -25.12
N LEU A 366 -5.38 1.88 -24.34
CA LEU A 366 -4.30 2.76 -24.83
C LEU A 366 -3.09 1.99 -25.37
N HIS A 367 -2.85 0.79 -24.84
CA HIS A 367 -1.71 -0.06 -25.18
C HIS A 367 -2.18 -1.50 -25.44
N ALA A 368 -2.77 -1.71 -26.63
CA ALA A 368 -3.38 -2.98 -27.02
C ALA A 368 -2.44 -4.20 -26.90
N GLU A 369 -1.13 -3.99 -27.01
CA GLU A 369 -0.09 -5.03 -26.97
C GLU A 369 0.26 -5.51 -25.55
N VAL A 370 -0.07 -4.75 -24.51
CA VAL A 370 0.34 -5.07 -23.12
C VAL A 370 -0.46 -6.23 -22.57
N ASP A 371 0.17 -7.33 -22.16
CA ASP A 371 -0.52 -8.45 -21.51
C ASP A 371 -1.00 -8.11 -20.08
N VAL A 372 -2.25 -7.66 -19.93
CA VAL A 372 -2.84 -7.31 -18.61
C VAL A 372 -2.96 -8.48 -17.62
N ARG A 373 -3.09 -9.73 -18.09
CA ARG A 373 -3.04 -10.90 -17.21
C ARG A 373 -1.62 -11.10 -16.68
N GLY A 374 -0.63 -10.97 -17.56
CA GLY A 374 0.78 -10.94 -17.18
C GLY A 374 1.08 -9.80 -16.20
N LEU A 375 0.45 -8.63 -16.39
CA LEU A 375 0.59 -7.46 -15.51
C LEU A 375 0.07 -7.73 -14.10
N LEU A 376 -1.06 -8.43 -13.97
CA LEU A 376 -1.55 -8.93 -12.68
C LEU A 376 -0.50 -9.81 -12.00
N LEU A 377 0.04 -10.81 -12.71
CA LEU A 377 1.05 -11.70 -12.14
C LEU A 377 2.34 -10.95 -11.77
N ALA A 378 2.76 -9.97 -12.59
CA ALA A 378 3.86 -9.07 -12.28
C ALA A 378 3.62 -8.28 -10.99
N GLY A 379 2.39 -7.77 -10.80
CA GLY A 379 1.96 -7.11 -9.58
C GLY A 379 2.05 -8.01 -8.35
N VAL A 380 1.63 -9.28 -8.46
CA VAL A 380 1.76 -10.28 -7.37
C VAL A 380 3.23 -10.48 -6.99
N VAL A 381 4.13 -10.64 -7.97
CA VAL A 381 5.57 -10.88 -7.74
C VAL A 381 6.25 -9.66 -7.11
N ILE A 382 6.05 -8.47 -7.69
CA ILE A 382 6.67 -7.22 -7.22
C ILE A 382 6.12 -6.82 -5.86
N GLY A 383 4.79 -6.90 -5.67
CA GLY A 383 4.14 -6.59 -4.39
C GLY A 383 4.59 -7.52 -3.26
N SER A 384 4.85 -8.79 -3.57
CA SER A 384 5.32 -9.75 -2.56
C SER A 384 6.77 -9.58 -2.15
N LEU A 385 7.64 -9.06 -3.04
CA LEU A 385 9.06 -8.88 -2.75
C LEU A 385 9.30 -8.05 -1.49
N GLY A 386 8.59 -6.93 -1.34
CA GLY A 386 8.81 -6.01 -0.22
C GLY A 386 8.60 -6.64 1.15
N VAL A 387 7.62 -7.54 1.27
CA VAL A 387 7.33 -8.23 2.54
C VAL A 387 8.26 -9.44 2.74
N LEU A 388 8.71 -10.07 1.67
CA LEU A 388 9.69 -11.17 1.75
C LEU A 388 11.07 -10.68 2.20
N ASP A 389 11.51 -9.50 1.79
CA ASP A 389 12.80 -8.93 2.19
C ASP A 389 12.88 -8.76 3.72
N ASP A 390 11.81 -8.26 4.35
CA ASP A 390 11.76 -8.13 5.81
C ASP A 390 11.82 -9.49 6.52
N VAL A 391 11.00 -10.45 6.08
CA VAL A 391 10.92 -11.75 6.75
C VAL A 391 12.21 -12.54 6.59
N THR A 392 12.79 -12.63 5.40
CA THR A 392 14.00 -13.44 5.19
C THR A 392 15.21 -12.85 5.90
N VAL A 393 15.37 -11.53 5.92
CA VAL A 393 16.43 -10.85 6.67
C VAL A 393 16.26 -11.07 8.16
N THR A 394 15.04 -10.88 8.67
CA THR A 394 14.73 -11.07 10.10
C THR A 394 14.96 -12.51 10.54
N GLN A 395 14.49 -13.49 9.76
CA GLN A 395 14.70 -14.92 10.05
C GLN A 395 16.17 -15.28 10.05
N THR A 396 16.92 -14.83 9.04
CA THR A 396 18.35 -15.13 8.95
C THR A 396 19.09 -14.49 10.12
N SER A 397 18.75 -13.25 10.49
CA SER A 397 19.34 -12.58 11.65
C SER A 397 19.06 -13.33 12.95
N ALA A 398 17.80 -13.75 13.19
CA ALA A 398 17.42 -14.51 14.37
C ALA A 398 18.22 -15.82 14.51
N VAL A 399 18.40 -16.58 13.42
CA VAL A 399 19.18 -17.83 13.44
C VAL A 399 20.65 -17.58 13.77
N TRP A 400 21.25 -16.50 13.23
CA TRP A 400 22.62 -16.14 13.58
C TRP A 400 22.73 -15.68 15.03
N GLU A 401 21.79 -14.92 15.57
CA GLU A 401 21.78 -14.54 16.98
C GLU A 401 21.66 -15.76 17.91
N LEU A 402 20.81 -16.74 17.57
CA LEU A 402 20.74 -18.01 18.30
C LEU A 402 22.07 -18.77 18.30
N LYS A 403 22.77 -18.80 17.15
CA LYS A 403 24.08 -19.45 17.03
C LYS A 403 25.17 -18.70 17.81
N HIS A 404 25.13 -17.36 17.83
CA HIS A 404 26.05 -16.56 18.63
C HIS A 404 25.81 -16.76 20.14
N ALA A 405 24.55 -16.82 20.56
CA ALA A 405 24.19 -17.06 21.96
C ALA A 405 24.62 -18.45 22.44
N ASN A 406 24.51 -19.48 21.59
CA ASN A 406 25.02 -20.81 21.91
C ASN A 406 25.74 -21.46 20.71
N PRO A 407 27.08 -21.31 20.63
CA PRO A 407 27.88 -21.89 19.55
C PRO A 407 27.84 -23.42 19.47
N ALA A 408 27.38 -24.13 20.50
CA ALA A 408 27.27 -25.59 20.50
C ALA A 408 26.01 -26.10 19.77
N LEU A 409 25.03 -25.23 19.46
CA LEU A 409 23.81 -25.64 18.77
C LEU A 409 24.10 -26.23 17.39
N ARG A 410 23.52 -27.40 17.14
CA ARG A 410 23.53 -28.09 15.84
C ARG A 410 22.45 -27.53 14.92
N ALA A 411 22.58 -27.78 13.61
CA ALA A 411 21.63 -27.29 12.60
C ALA A 411 20.16 -27.60 12.93
N ARG A 412 19.86 -28.80 13.46
CA ARG A 412 18.50 -29.21 13.82
C ARG A 412 17.92 -28.37 14.95
N ASP A 413 18.74 -28.04 15.94
CA ASP A 413 18.30 -27.27 17.11
C ASP A 413 18.12 -25.80 16.75
N LEU A 414 19.04 -25.25 15.93
CA LEU A 414 18.89 -23.92 15.32
C LEU A 414 17.62 -23.84 14.48
N TYR A 415 17.34 -24.84 13.64
CA TYR A 415 16.14 -24.87 12.81
C TYR A 415 14.87 -24.88 13.67
N ARG A 416 14.78 -25.77 14.66
CA ARG A 416 13.63 -25.84 15.56
C ARG A 416 13.41 -24.55 16.34
N ALA A 417 14.48 -23.92 16.82
CA ALA A 417 14.40 -22.66 17.53
C ALA A 417 14.01 -21.50 16.59
N GLY A 418 14.64 -21.39 15.43
CA GLY A 418 14.33 -20.37 14.43
C GLY A 418 12.90 -20.46 13.93
N VAL A 419 12.40 -21.65 13.60
CA VAL A 419 11.00 -21.83 13.15
C VAL A 419 10.00 -21.49 14.25
N ARG A 420 10.33 -21.71 15.53
CA ARG A 420 9.44 -21.26 16.63
C ARG A 420 9.31 -19.74 16.64
N ILE A 421 10.43 -19.02 16.54
CA ILE A 421 10.44 -17.54 16.45
C ILE A 421 9.66 -17.11 15.20
N GLY A 422 9.98 -17.69 14.05
CA GLY A 422 9.34 -17.34 12.79
C GLY A 422 7.83 -17.58 12.78
N ARG A 423 7.33 -18.61 13.47
CA ARG A 423 5.88 -18.87 13.57
C ARG A 423 5.13 -17.72 14.24
N ASP A 424 5.68 -17.15 15.30
CA ASP A 424 5.06 -16.05 16.03
C ASP A 424 5.02 -14.79 15.14
N HIS A 425 6.06 -14.57 14.35
CA HIS A 425 6.12 -13.48 13.37
C HIS A 425 5.15 -13.68 12.20
N ILE A 426 5.00 -14.90 11.67
CA ILE A 426 4.08 -15.21 10.55
C ILE A 426 2.66 -14.74 10.86
N ALA A 427 2.15 -15.06 12.05
CA ALA A 427 0.78 -14.72 12.43
C ALA A 427 0.55 -13.20 12.38
N SER A 428 1.52 -12.42 12.89
CA SER A 428 1.47 -10.97 12.83
C SER A 428 1.57 -10.44 11.40
N THR A 429 2.54 -10.90 10.61
CA THR A 429 2.79 -10.37 9.25
C THR A 429 1.66 -10.72 8.28
N VAL A 430 1.07 -11.92 8.36
CA VAL A 430 -0.09 -12.29 7.54
C VAL A 430 -1.28 -11.39 7.86
N ASN A 431 -1.56 -11.15 9.14
CA ASN A 431 -2.65 -10.26 9.54
C ASN A 431 -2.41 -8.82 9.04
N THR A 432 -1.19 -8.32 9.15
CA THR A 432 -0.83 -6.99 8.63
C THR A 432 -1.02 -6.90 7.12
N LEU A 433 -0.62 -7.92 6.37
CA LEU A 433 -0.83 -7.96 4.92
C LEU A 433 -2.32 -7.92 4.57
N VAL A 434 -3.11 -8.82 5.17
CA VAL A 434 -4.55 -8.90 4.90
C VAL A 434 -5.25 -7.58 5.24
N LEU A 435 -4.95 -6.98 6.39
CA LEU A 435 -5.52 -5.70 6.79
C LEU A 435 -5.08 -4.55 5.88
N ALA A 436 -3.85 -4.56 5.38
CA ALA A 436 -3.37 -3.53 4.44
C ALA A 436 -4.11 -3.61 3.10
N TYR A 437 -4.28 -4.81 2.53
CA TYR A 437 -5.06 -5.00 1.30
C TYR A 437 -6.54 -4.70 1.52
N ALA A 438 -7.15 -5.21 2.59
CA ALA A 438 -8.55 -4.91 2.92
C ALA A 438 -8.78 -3.40 3.13
N GLY A 439 -7.82 -2.73 3.78
CA GLY A 439 -7.83 -1.28 3.97
C GLY A 439 -7.79 -0.51 2.65
N ALA A 440 -6.92 -0.92 1.72
CA ALA A 440 -6.85 -0.34 0.37
C ALA A 440 -8.13 -0.62 -0.44
N SER A 441 -8.80 -1.75 -0.21
CA SER A 441 -10.05 -2.12 -0.88
C SER A 441 -11.32 -1.60 -0.18
N LEU A 442 -11.23 -0.75 0.85
CA LEU A 442 -12.42 -0.23 1.55
C LEU A 442 -13.46 0.45 0.64
N PRO A 443 -13.09 1.30 -0.34
CA PRO A 443 -14.07 1.91 -1.23
C PRO A 443 -14.87 0.87 -2.03
N LEU A 444 -14.19 -0.19 -2.46
CA LEU A 444 -14.80 -1.31 -3.16
C LEU A 444 -15.73 -2.10 -2.23
N LEU A 445 -15.31 -2.35 -0.98
CA LEU A 445 -16.16 -3.02 0.01
C LEU A 445 -17.41 -2.18 0.33
N LEU A 446 -17.30 -0.86 0.40
CA LEU A 446 -18.42 0.05 0.59
C LEU A 446 -19.39 0.05 -0.60
N LEU A 447 -18.87 0.04 -1.84
CA LEU A 447 -19.67 -0.04 -3.06
C LEU A 447 -20.59 -1.26 -3.03
N PHE A 448 -20.08 -2.41 -2.59
CA PHE A 448 -20.86 -3.63 -2.48
C PHE A 448 -21.73 -3.70 -1.22
N SER A 449 -21.32 -3.09 -0.11
CA SER A 449 -22.12 -3.03 1.12
C SER A 449 -23.46 -2.31 0.93
N GLY A 450 -23.56 -1.39 -0.03
CA GLY A 450 -24.80 -0.71 -0.39
C GLY A 450 -25.65 -1.44 -1.44
N SER A 451 -25.18 -2.59 -1.94
CA SER A 451 -25.86 -3.37 -2.98
C SER A 451 -26.50 -4.63 -2.41
N ASP A 452 -27.66 -5.05 -2.93
CA ASP A 452 -28.36 -6.29 -2.52
C ASP A 452 -27.66 -7.58 -3.01
N LEU A 453 -26.39 -7.50 -3.41
CA LEU A 453 -25.61 -8.64 -3.86
C LEU A 453 -25.19 -9.49 -2.65
N GLY A 454 -25.56 -10.76 -2.65
CA GLY A 454 -25.11 -11.70 -1.62
C GLY A 454 -23.59 -11.78 -1.55
N ALA A 455 -23.03 -11.89 -0.34
CA ALA A 455 -21.58 -11.88 -0.08
C ALA A 455 -20.80 -12.89 -0.95
N GLN A 456 -21.41 -14.03 -1.29
CA GLN A 456 -20.82 -15.01 -2.18
C GLN A 456 -20.59 -14.47 -3.60
N ASN A 457 -21.55 -13.75 -4.17
CA ASN A 457 -21.44 -13.16 -5.51
C ASN A 457 -20.37 -12.08 -5.55
N VAL A 458 -20.24 -11.31 -4.46
CA VAL A 458 -19.21 -10.28 -4.31
C VAL A 458 -17.82 -10.91 -4.29
N VAL A 459 -17.59 -11.93 -3.46
CA VAL A 459 -16.29 -12.61 -3.34
C VAL A 459 -15.85 -13.30 -4.64
N THR A 460 -16.81 -13.81 -5.42
CA THR A 460 -16.52 -14.46 -6.71
C THR A 460 -16.46 -13.49 -7.89
N SER A 461 -16.73 -12.19 -7.69
CA SER A 461 -16.53 -11.18 -8.72
C SER A 461 -15.05 -11.05 -9.04
N GLU A 462 -14.69 -10.79 -10.31
CA GLU A 462 -13.29 -10.75 -10.73
C GLU A 462 -12.44 -9.77 -9.92
N ILE A 463 -12.99 -8.57 -9.64
CA ILE A 463 -12.31 -7.50 -8.88
C ILE A 463 -11.98 -7.91 -7.44
N VAL A 464 -12.85 -8.65 -6.76
CA VAL A 464 -12.58 -9.16 -5.42
C VAL A 464 -11.72 -10.42 -5.47
N ALA A 465 -12.02 -11.32 -6.41
CA ALA A 465 -11.29 -12.58 -6.57
C ALA A 465 -9.80 -12.33 -6.89
N GLU A 466 -9.49 -11.28 -7.66
CA GLU A 466 -8.13 -10.84 -7.95
C GLU A 466 -7.36 -10.48 -6.66
N GLU A 467 -7.95 -9.65 -5.80
CA GLU A 467 -7.34 -9.27 -4.51
C GLU A 467 -7.20 -10.46 -3.56
N VAL A 468 -8.19 -11.35 -3.54
CA VAL A 468 -8.14 -12.58 -2.72
C VAL A 468 -7.01 -13.50 -3.20
N VAL A 469 -6.90 -13.75 -4.51
CA VAL A 469 -5.83 -14.58 -5.06
C VAL A 469 -4.46 -13.94 -4.80
N ARG A 470 -4.30 -12.64 -5.04
CA ARG A 470 -3.06 -11.88 -4.77
C ARG A 470 -2.64 -12.01 -3.30
N THR A 471 -3.58 -11.79 -2.38
CA THR A 471 -3.35 -11.83 -0.93
C THR A 471 -2.99 -13.24 -0.46
N LEU A 472 -3.72 -14.27 -0.91
CA LEU A 472 -3.49 -15.66 -0.51
C LEU A 472 -2.18 -16.21 -1.09
N VAL A 473 -1.91 -15.98 -2.37
CA VAL A 473 -0.66 -16.43 -3.01
C VAL A 473 0.55 -15.77 -2.34
N GLY A 474 0.50 -14.45 -2.12
CA GLY A 474 1.55 -13.73 -1.39
C GLY A 474 1.76 -14.26 0.04
N SER A 475 0.66 -14.49 0.76
CA SER A 475 0.71 -15.02 2.14
C SER A 475 1.27 -16.45 2.20
N ILE A 476 0.93 -17.33 1.24
CA ILE A 476 1.51 -18.68 1.17
C ILE A 476 3.03 -18.61 0.93
N GLY A 477 3.46 -17.74 0.01
CA GLY A 477 4.88 -17.49 -0.23
C GLY A 477 5.63 -16.96 1.00
N LEU A 478 4.98 -16.07 1.75
CA LEU A 478 5.48 -15.55 3.02
C LEU A 478 5.61 -16.64 4.08
N VAL A 479 4.56 -17.44 4.29
CA VAL A 479 4.55 -18.56 5.25
C VAL A 479 5.63 -19.58 4.91
N ALA A 480 5.84 -19.88 3.62
CA ALA A 480 6.88 -20.78 3.15
C ALA A 480 8.30 -20.20 3.29
N SER A 481 8.45 -18.87 3.24
CA SER A 481 9.75 -18.19 3.36
C SER A 481 10.46 -18.49 4.67
N VAL A 482 9.70 -18.60 5.76
CA VAL A 482 10.23 -18.81 7.12
C VAL A 482 10.93 -20.16 7.25
N PRO A 483 10.30 -21.33 7.01
CA PRO A 483 10.97 -22.61 7.13
C PRO A 483 12.10 -22.76 6.11
N VAL A 484 11.94 -22.26 4.88
CA VAL A 484 12.98 -22.34 3.84
C VAL A 484 14.22 -21.54 4.25
N THR A 485 14.05 -20.27 4.59
CA THR A 485 15.15 -19.39 5.00
C THR A 485 15.81 -19.89 6.29
N THR A 486 15.01 -20.36 7.25
CA THR A 486 15.53 -20.91 8.52
C THR A 486 16.34 -22.18 8.29
N ALA A 487 15.92 -23.07 7.38
CA ALA A 487 16.67 -24.27 7.05
C ALA A 487 18.03 -23.94 6.43
N LEU A 488 18.04 -23.02 5.46
CA LEU A 488 19.27 -22.53 4.82
C LEU A 488 20.20 -21.86 5.84
N ALA A 489 19.65 -20.98 6.68
CA ALA A 489 20.39 -20.27 7.72
C ALA A 489 20.99 -21.23 8.75
N ALA A 490 20.21 -22.18 9.26
CA ALA A 490 20.68 -23.15 10.25
C ALA A 490 21.77 -24.08 9.68
N PHE A 491 21.65 -24.47 8.41
CA PHE A 491 22.66 -25.26 7.70
C PHE A 491 23.98 -24.50 7.56
N VAL A 492 23.93 -23.20 7.23
CA VAL A 492 25.13 -22.39 7.04
C VAL A 492 25.75 -21.98 8.38
N ALA A 493 24.97 -21.42 9.31
CA ALA A 493 25.45 -20.96 10.61
C ALA A 493 26.04 -22.10 11.46
N SER A 494 25.51 -23.33 11.36
CA SER A 494 26.08 -24.50 12.08
C SER A 494 27.47 -24.92 11.59
N ARG A 495 27.90 -24.49 10.40
CA ARG A 495 29.22 -24.77 9.82
C ARG A 495 30.22 -23.64 10.04
N GLU A 496 29.83 -22.58 10.71
CA GLU A 496 30.76 -21.53 11.12
C GLU A 496 31.58 -22.02 12.33
N PRO A 497 32.91 -21.82 12.32
CA PRO A 497 33.75 -22.16 13.46
C PRO A 497 33.25 -21.40 14.68
N ALA A 498 33.10 -22.10 15.82
CA ALA A 498 32.87 -21.42 17.09
C ALA A 498 34.01 -20.40 17.31
N PRO A 499 33.72 -19.19 17.81
CA PRO A 499 34.77 -18.31 18.30
C PRO A 499 35.64 -19.13 19.24
N ALA A 500 36.96 -19.14 19.03
CA ALA A 500 37.87 -19.72 20.00
C ALA A 500 37.61 -18.98 21.32
N ALA A 501 36.94 -19.65 22.26
CA ALA A 501 36.81 -19.15 23.61
C ALA A 501 38.22 -18.80 24.04
N SER A 502 38.46 -17.52 24.36
CA SER A 502 39.70 -17.02 24.91
C SER A 502 40.19 -18.05 25.92
N ALA A 503 41.29 -18.71 25.57
CA ALA A 503 41.87 -19.77 26.36
C ALA A 503 41.87 -19.30 27.83
N HIS A 504 41.25 -20.09 28.69
CA HIS A 504 41.39 -19.97 30.13
C HIS A 504 42.83 -19.54 30.43
N HIS A 505 43.02 -18.31 30.93
CA HIS A 505 44.24 -18.00 31.66
C HIS A 505 44.23 -18.95 32.85
N GLY A 506 44.90 -20.09 32.66
CA GLY A 506 45.21 -21.00 33.73
C GLY A 506 45.91 -20.18 34.80
N HIS A 507 45.28 -20.11 35.97
CA HIS A 507 45.95 -19.62 37.17
C HIS A 507 47.22 -20.46 37.34
N ALA A 508 48.36 -19.87 36.99
CA ALA A 508 49.66 -20.40 37.30
C ALA A 508 49.75 -20.51 38.82
N ALA A 509 49.80 -21.74 39.34
CA ALA A 509 50.04 -22.00 40.74
C ALA A 509 51.35 -21.32 41.18
N PRO A 510 51.40 -20.64 42.34
CA PRO A 510 52.61 -19.97 42.78
C PRO A 510 53.69 -21.00 43.12
N LYS A 511 54.83 -20.93 42.44
CA LYS A 511 56.04 -21.69 42.77
C LYS A 511 56.44 -21.39 44.22
N ARG A 512 56.35 -22.38 45.10
CA ARG A 512 56.99 -22.38 46.43
C ARG A 512 58.49 -22.09 46.26
N ARG A 513 58.94 -20.92 46.69
CA ARG A 513 60.37 -20.65 46.92
C ARG A 513 60.83 -21.46 48.14
N ARG A 514 61.70 -22.46 47.91
CA ARG A 514 62.48 -23.10 48.96
C ARG A 514 63.53 -22.11 49.47
N HIS A 515 63.40 -21.68 50.72
CA HIS A 515 64.53 -21.12 51.47
C HIS A 515 65.55 -22.24 51.72
N LYS A 516 66.76 -22.09 51.17
CA LYS A 516 67.97 -22.73 51.72
C LYS A 516 68.67 -21.65 52.54
N GLN A 517 68.55 -21.72 53.86
CA GLN A 517 69.53 -21.09 54.77
C GLN A 517 70.72 -22.05 54.85
N GLY A 518 71.88 -21.56 54.46
CA GLY A 518 73.16 -22.24 54.66
C GLY A 518 73.57 -22.14 56.12
N ALA A 519 74.09 -23.25 56.63
CA ALA A 519 74.71 -23.36 57.94
C ALA A 519 76.08 -22.64 57.94
N ALA A 520 76.34 -21.93 59.03
CA ALA A 520 77.69 -21.66 59.54
C ALA A 520 77.83 -22.49 60.83
N GLY A 521 78.94 -23.21 60.95
CA GLY A 521 79.25 -24.14 62.06
C GLY A 521 80.09 -25.30 61.55
#